data_AF-A0A183PWW2-F1
#
_entry.id   AF-A0A183PWW2-F1
#
_cell.length_a   1.000
_cell.length_b   1.000
_cell.length_c   1.000
_cell.angle_alpha   90.00
_cell.angle_beta   90.00
_cell.angle_gamma   90.00
#
_symmetry.space_group_name_H-M   'P 1'
#
loop_
_entity.id
_entity.type
_entity.pdbx_description
1 polymer ?
#
loop_
_entity_poly.entity_id
_entity_poly.type
_entity_poly.pdbx_seq_one_letter_code
_entity_poly.pdbx_strand_id
1 'polypeptide(L)'
;MEALLACVDIPPDCHDAIPLLNLENKSFSKFFKRILKRLEKGETCVQKALPKLSDDDTEEESEYVLIGTAQEENSRILFARLPNSSGSNEVYKLPFVRFTVRRTNE
;
A
#
# COMPACT_ATOMS: atom_id res chain seq x y z
N MET A 1 11.24 12.27 -9.66
CA MET A 1 10.61 11.53 -8.55
C MET A 1 10.82 10.07 -8.87
N GLU A 2 11.63 9.36 -8.09
CA GLU A 2 11.84 7.92 -8.28
C GLU A 2 10.51 7.21 -8.00
N ALA A 3 10.13 6.26 -8.86
CA ALA A 3 8.90 5.51 -8.68
C ALA A 3 9.09 4.56 -7.49
N LEU A 4 8.23 4.65 -6.47
CA LEU A 4 8.19 3.67 -5.39
C LEU A 4 7.23 2.56 -5.75
N LEU A 5 7.66 1.33 -5.47
CA LEU A 5 6.84 0.15 -5.72
C LEU A 5 6.31 -0.36 -4.39
N ALA A 6 4.99 -0.49 -4.31
CA ALA A 6 4.28 -0.92 -3.13
C ALA A 6 3.50 -2.20 -3.42
N CYS A 7 3.58 -3.15 -2.51
CA CYS A 7 2.75 -4.35 -2.51
C CYS A 7 1.82 -4.28 -1.29
N VAL A 8 0.57 -4.72 -1.46
CA VAL A 8 -0.38 -4.87 -0.35
C VAL A 8 -0.72 -6.34 -0.22
N ASP A 9 -0.31 -6.97 0.87
CA ASP A 9 -0.76 -8.29 1.26
C ASP A 9 -2.10 -8.18 1.98
N ILE A 10 -3.06 -8.95 1.50
CA ILE A 10 -4.39 -9.04 2.07
C ILE A 10 -4.60 -10.50 2.47
N PRO A 11 -4.48 -10.84 3.76
CA PRO A 11 -4.80 -12.18 4.26
C PRO A 11 -6.24 -12.60 3.89
N PRO A 12 -6.52 -13.91 3.74
CA PRO A 12 -7.85 -14.39 3.34
C PRO A 12 -9.00 -13.90 4.23
N ASP A 13 -8.76 -13.79 5.54
CA ASP A 13 -9.68 -13.29 6.57
C ASP A 13 -9.95 -11.76 6.48
N CYS A 14 -9.16 -11.07 5.67
CA CYS A 14 -9.23 -9.63 5.41
C CYS A 14 -9.68 -9.28 3.99
N HIS A 15 -10.12 -10.25 3.17
CA HIS A 15 -10.56 -9.98 1.79
C HIS A 15 -11.73 -8.98 1.70
N ASP A 16 -12.57 -8.90 2.72
CA ASP A 16 -13.66 -7.91 2.82
C ASP A 16 -13.16 -6.45 2.85
N ALA A 17 -11.86 -6.24 3.12
CA ALA A 17 -11.23 -4.91 3.08
C ALA A 17 -10.84 -4.48 1.65
N ILE A 18 -10.84 -5.37 0.66
CA ILE A 18 -10.42 -5.07 -0.72
C ILE A 18 -11.14 -3.83 -1.30
N PRO A 19 -12.47 -3.65 -1.14
CA PRO A 19 -13.16 -2.46 -1.65
C PRO A 19 -12.66 -1.14 -1.04
N LEU A 20 -12.07 -1.16 0.16
CA LEU A 20 -11.53 0.02 0.83
C LEU A 20 -10.17 0.44 0.26
N LEU A 21 -9.46 -0.45 -0.45
CA LEU A 21 -8.12 -0.24 -0.99
C LEU A 21 -8.14 0.36 -2.40
N ASN A 22 -9.05 1.30 -2.65
CA ASN A 22 -9.22 1.89 -3.97
C ASN A 22 -8.41 3.19 -4.12
N LEU A 23 -7.33 3.15 -4.90
CA LEU A 23 -6.49 4.34 -5.17
C LEU A 23 -7.22 5.45 -5.96
N GLU A 24 -8.31 5.14 -6.66
CA GLU A 24 -9.18 6.13 -7.31
C GLU A 24 -10.00 6.91 -6.28
N ASN A 25 -10.24 6.33 -5.11
CA ASN A 25 -10.89 7.01 -4.00
C ASN A 25 -9.92 8.05 -3.39
N LYS A 26 -10.35 9.32 -3.35
CA LYS A 26 -9.52 10.43 -2.83
C LYS A 26 -9.17 10.30 -1.36
N SER A 27 -10.06 9.75 -0.52
CA SER A 27 -9.81 9.52 0.90
C SER A 27 -8.69 8.50 1.07
N PHE A 28 -8.85 7.31 0.48
CA PHE A 28 -7.81 6.27 0.54
C PHE A 28 -6.49 6.73 -0.10
N SER A 29 -6.52 7.40 -1.26
CA SER A 29 -5.30 7.93 -1.90
C SER A 29 -4.53 8.90 -1.00
N LYS A 30 -5.21 9.81 -0.31
CA LYS A 30 -4.58 10.72 0.66
C LYS A 30 -4.04 9.96 1.87
N PHE A 31 -4.81 9.02 2.39
CA PHE A 31 -4.41 8.15 3.49
C PHE A 31 -3.13 7.37 3.15
N PHE A 32 -3.11 6.68 2.01
CA PHE A 32 -1.99 5.87 1.56
C PHE A 32 -0.71 6.69 1.39
N LYS A 33 -0.81 7.88 0.75
CA LYS A 33 0.31 8.83 0.63
C LYS A 33 0.86 9.30 1.97
N ARG A 34 0.03 9.44 3.00
CA ARG A 34 0.50 9.82 4.34
C ARG A 34 1.34 8.72 4.98
N ILE A 35 0.98 7.45 4.79
CA ILE A 35 1.78 6.33 5.29
C ILE A 35 3.13 6.27 4.56
N LEU A 36 3.11 6.34 3.22
CA LEU A 36 4.34 6.37 2.41
C LEU A 36 5.30 7.47 2.84
N LYS A 37 4.80 8.71 3.00
CA LYS A 37 5.63 9.85 3.45
C LYS A 37 6.29 9.65 4.81
N ARG A 38 5.69 8.85 5.70
CA ARG A 38 6.27 8.53 7.00
C ARG A 38 7.40 7.51 6.86
N LEU A 39 7.19 6.49 6.03
CA LEU A 39 8.21 5.50 5.71
C LEU A 39 9.42 6.13 4.97
N GLU A 40 9.16 7.03 4.01
CA GLU A 40 10.20 7.82 3.32
C GLU A 40 11.03 8.69 4.28
N LYS A 41 10.47 9.09 5.43
CA LYS A 41 11.17 9.84 6.48
C LYS A 41 12.02 8.95 7.40
N GLY A 42 12.07 7.65 7.14
CA GLY A 42 12.85 6.68 7.90
C GLY A 42 12.08 5.95 9.00
N GLU A 43 10.76 6.09 9.07
CA GLU A 43 9.96 5.21 9.93
C GLU A 43 9.99 3.78 9.38
N THR A 44 10.26 2.80 10.23
CA THR A 44 10.37 1.39 9.80
C THR A 44 9.02 0.68 9.72
N CYS A 45 8.05 1.15 10.51
CA CYS A 45 6.70 0.60 10.58
C CYS A 45 5.70 1.73 10.85
N VAL A 46 4.62 1.76 10.08
CA VAL A 46 3.53 2.72 10.22
C VAL A 46 2.20 1.98 10.10
N GLN A 47 1.42 2.01 11.17
CA GLN A 47 0.09 1.42 11.24
C GLN A 47 -0.97 2.52 11.33
N LYS A 48 -2.04 2.41 10.54
CA LYS A 48 -3.23 3.27 10.65
C LYS A 48 -4.51 2.52 10.30
N ALA A 49 -5.62 2.86 10.95
CA ALA A 49 -6.95 2.38 10.59
C ALA A 49 -7.30 2.79 9.15
N LEU A 50 -7.81 1.85 8.36
CA LEU A 50 -8.28 2.11 7.02
C LEU A 50 -9.53 2.99 7.09
N PRO A 51 -9.60 4.10 6.32
CA PRO A 51 -10.80 4.89 6.23
C PRO A 51 -11.87 4.12 5.45
N LYS A 52 -13.12 4.29 5.85
CA LYS A 52 -14.31 3.86 5.11
C LYS A 52 -15.18 5.08 4.88
N LEU A 53 -15.78 5.17 3.70
CA LEU A 53 -16.86 6.14 3.47
C LEU A 53 -18.17 5.50 3.91
N SER A 54 -18.94 6.21 4.73
CA SER A 54 -20.33 5.88 5.02
C SER A 54 -21.22 6.22 3.83
N ASP A 55 -22.49 5.82 3.89
CA ASP A 55 -23.48 6.08 2.83
C ASP A 55 -23.73 7.58 2.61
N ASP A 56 -23.42 8.41 3.61
CA ASP A 56 -23.54 9.87 3.59
C ASP A 56 -22.21 10.57 3.21
N ASP A 57 -21.29 9.86 2.56
CA ASP A 57 -19.95 10.35 2.16
C ASP A 57 -19.08 10.85 3.33
N THR A 58 -19.41 10.45 4.57
CA THR A 58 -18.62 10.80 5.75
C THR A 58 -17.50 9.78 5.96
N GLU A 59 -16.30 10.25 6.29
CA GLU A 59 -15.14 9.38 6.54
C GLU A 59 -15.20 8.82 7.97
N GLU A 60 -15.24 7.49 8.09
CA GLU A 60 -15.27 6.73 9.34
C GLU A 60 -14.07 5.78 9.42
N GLU A 61 -13.72 5.34 10.63
CA GLU A 61 -12.72 4.29 10.82
C GLU A 61 -13.34 2.91 10.55
N SER A 62 -12.68 2.10 9.73
CA SER A 62 -13.07 0.71 9.51
C SER A 62 -12.49 -0.23 10.56
N GLU A 63 -12.96 -1.48 10.56
CA GLU A 63 -12.42 -2.58 11.37
C GLU A 63 -11.05 -3.10 10.89
N TYR A 64 -10.42 -2.41 9.93
CA TYR A 64 -9.16 -2.84 9.34
C TYR A 64 -8.07 -1.80 9.57
N VAL A 65 -6.84 -2.26 9.71
CA VAL A 65 -5.63 -1.42 9.71
C VAL A 65 -4.78 -1.75 8.50
N LEU A 66 -4.15 -0.72 7.94
CA LEU A 66 -3.08 -0.86 6.97
C LEU A 66 -1.74 -0.62 7.67
N ILE A 67 -0.88 -1.62 7.61
CA ILE A 67 0.45 -1.60 8.22
C ILE A 67 1.47 -1.53 7.08
N GLY A 68 2.12 -0.38 6.91
CA GLY A 68 3.23 -0.22 5.99
C GLY A 68 4.56 -0.47 6.70
N THR A 69 5.42 -1.28 6.11
CA THR A 69 6.77 -1.58 6.60
C THR A 69 7.81 -1.31 5.53
N ALA A 70 8.88 -0.61 5.91
CA ALA A 70 10.08 -0.49 5.10
C ALA A 70 10.97 -1.70 5.42
N GLN A 71 10.74 -2.81 4.73
CA GLN A 71 11.63 -3.96 4.79
C GLN A 71 12.73 -3.81 3.73
N GLU A 72 13.97 -4.17 4.08
CA GLU A 72 14.92 -4.53 3.03
C GLU A 72 14.30 -5.68 2.22
N GLU A 73 14.17 -5.48 0.91
CA GLU A 73 13.48 -6.41 0.02
C GLU A 73 14.23 -7.76 -0.04
N ASN A 74 13.94 -8.65 0.90
CA ASN A 74 14.41 -10.04 0.91
C ASN A 74 13.45 -10.97 0.15
N SER A 75 12.36 -10.40 -0.37
CA SER A 75 11.37 -11.06 -1.20
C SER A 75 11.97 -11.42 -2.56
N ARG A 76 11.72 -12.65 -3.02
CA ARG A 76 12.02 -13.11 -4.39
C ARG A 76 11.15 -12.43 -5.46
N ILE A 77 10.59 -11.26 -5.18
CA ILE A 77 9.65 -10.58 -6.05
C ILE A 77 10.46 -9.76 -7.05
N LEU A 78 10.39 -10.15 -8.32
CA LEU A 78 11.05 -9.43 -9.40
C LEU A 78 10.04 -8.50 -10.05
N PHE A 79 10.22 -7.19 -9.88
CA PHE A 79 9.49 -6.21 -10.67
C PHE A 79 10.28 -5.86 -11.92
N ALA A 80 9.73 -6.23 -13.08
CA ALA A 80 10.26 -5.83 -14.37
C ALA A 80 9.24 -4.96 -15.08
N ARG A 81 9.67 -3.79 -15.56
CA ARG A 81 8.86 -3.02 -16.51
C ARG A 81 9.02 -3.69 -17.87
N LEU A 82 7.95 -4.27 -18.40
CA LEU A 82 7.97 -4.79 -19.77
C LEU A 82 8.16 -3.63 -20.76
N PRO A 83 8.97 -3.82 -21.80
CA PRO A 83 9.34 -2.76 -22.72
C PRO A 83 8.12 -2.30 -23.51
N ASN A 84 8.02 -1.00 -23.73
CA ASN A 84 7.27 -0.48 -24.86
C ASN A 84 8.02 -0.78 -26.17
N SER A 85 7.43 -0.45 -27.32
CA SER A 85 7.86 -0.82 -28.68
C SER A 85 9.33 -0.52 -29.06
N SER A 86 10.10 0.14 -28.20
CA SER A 86 11.53 0.47 -28.35
C SER A 86 12.52 -0.58 -27.78
N GLY A 87 12.06 -1.65 -27.13
CA GLY A 87 12.84 -2.89 -27.02
C GLY A 87 13.96 -2.99 -25.97
N SER A 88 14.13 -2.04 -25.03
CA SER A 88 15.05 -2.22 -23.90
C SER A 88 14.32 -2.69 -22.64
N ASN A 89 14.68 -3.89 -22.16
CA ASN A 89 14.26 -4.37 -20.85
C ASN A 89 15.13 -3.70 -19.78
N GLU A 90 14.56 -2.82 -18.96
CA GLU A 90 15.25 -2.25 -17.80
C GLU A 90 14.74 -2.92 -16.53
N VAL A 91 15.65 -3.58 -15.81
CA VAL A 91 15.37 -4.16 -14.49
C VAL A 91 15.64 -3.08 -13.45
N TYR A 92 14.58 -2.60 -12.81
CA TYR A 92 14.68 -1.61 -11.75
C TYR A 92 14.65 -2.30 -10.38
N LYS A 93 15.68 -2.08 -9.57
CA LYS A 93 15.60 -2.30 -8.11
C LYS A 93 15.04 -1.02 -7.50
N LEU A 94 13.73 -0.95 -7.35
CA LEU A 94 13.07 0.17 -6.68
C LEU A 94 13.00 -0.11 -5.18
N PRO A 95 13.08 0.93 -4.32
CA PRO A 95 12.77 0.76 -2.92
C PRO A 95 11.36 0.16 -2.78
N PHE A 96 11.27 -0.97 -2.09
CA PHE A 96 10.04 -1.74 -1.95
C PHE A 96 9.39 -1.46 -0.61
N VAL A 97 8.10 -1.10 -0.64
CA VAL A 97 7.30 -0.92 0.58
C VAL A 97 6.25 -2.01 0.64
N ARG A 98 6.25 -2.76 1.75
CA ARG A 98 5.29 -3.83 1.99
C ARG A 98 4.19 -3.34 2.91
N PHE A 99 2.96 -3.42 2.43
CA PHE A 99 1.77 -3.17 3.22
C PHE A 99 1.09 -4.49 3.56
N THR A 100 0.52 -4.58 4.75
CA THR A 100 -0.31 -5.70 5.17
C THR A 100 -1.60 -5.18 5.78
N VAL A 101 -2.72 -5.78 5.39
CA VAL A 101 -4.03 -5.53 6.02
C VAL A 101 -4.21 -6.47 7.21
N ARG A 102 -4.72 -5.94 8.32
CA ARG A 102 -5.14 -6.73 9.49
C ARG A 102 -6.46 -6.21 10.05
N ARG A 103 -7.22 -7.04 10.77
CA ARG A 103 -8.36 -6.57 11.57
C ARG A 103 -7.88 -5.83 12.82
N THR A 104 -8.65 -4.85 13.29
CA THR A 104 -8.35 -4.06 14.51
C THR A 104 -8.48 -4.87 15.79
N ASN A 105 -9.29 -5.93 15.78
CA ASN A 105 -9.62 -6.73 16.97
C ASN A 105 -8.76 -8.00 17.14
N GLU A 106 -7.59 -8.05 16.48
CA GLU A 106 -6.65 -9.19 16.50
C GLU A 106 -5.23 -8.83 16.96
#